data_AF-A0A1L6ZP46-F1
#
_entry.id   AF-A0A1L6ZP46-F1
#
_cell.length_a   1.000
_cell.length_b   1.000
_cell.length_c   1.000
_cell.angle_alpha   90.00
_cell.angle_beta   90.00
_cell.angle_gamma   90.00
#
_symmetry.space_group_name_H-M   'P 1'
#
loop_
_entity.id
_entity.type
_entity.pdbx_description
1 polymer ?
#
loop_
_entity_poly.entity_id
_entity_poly.type
_entity_poly.pdbx_seq_one_letter_code
_entity_poly.pdbx_strand_id
1 'polypeptide(L)'
;MQERRIVDAYNPKTDTAHESKVGYANLSNFIRKQIDKDVQLRKTNRVKNLKWHFFKSESTGRIGASKPLLKYLKDKKIPYQIHEK
;
A
#
# COMPACT_ATOMS: atom_id res chain seq x y z
N MET A 1 -0.19 -11.23 20.82
CA MET A 1 0.55 -9.96 20.62
C MET A 1 0.07 -9.32 19.33
N GLN A 2 -0.37 -8.06 19.33
CA GLN A 2 -0.66 -7.36 18.06
C GLN A 2 0.66 -7.16 17.31
N GLU A 3 0.84 -7.81 16.17
CA GLU A 3 2.03 -7.63 15.34
C GLU A 3 2.16 -6.14 14.95
N ARG A 4 3.32 -5.54 15.23
CA ARG A 4 3.63 -4.14 14.90
C ARG A 4 3.55 -3.93 13.38
N ARG A 5 2.82 -2.91 12.94
CA ARG A 5 2.81 -2.43 11.54
C ARG A 5 3.53 -1.09 11.51
N ILE A 6 4.63 -1.03 10.77
CA ILE A 6 5.35 0.20 10.44
C ILE A 6 4.97 0.52 8.99
N VAL A 7 4.46 1.72 8.76
CA VAL A 7 4.10 2.23 7.42
C VAL A 7 5.25 3.07 6.89
N ASP A 8 5.38 3.20 5.57
CA ASP A 8 6.50 3.94 4.97
C ASP A 8 6.45 5.44 5.32
N ALA A 9 5.25 6.02 5.31
CA ALA A 9 5.05 7.39 5.77
C ALA A 9 3.66 7.56 6.40
N TYR A 10 3.57 8.48 7.36
CA TYR A 10 2.31 8.87 7.99
C TYR A 10 2.17 10.39 7.94
N ASN A 11 1.06 10.87 7.38
CA ASN A 11 0.72 12.29 7.34
C ASN A 11 -0.27 12.59 8.48
N PRO A 12 0.15 13.29 9.55
CA PRO A 12 -0.72 13.59 10.69
C PRO A 12 -1.79 14.65 10.35
N LYS A 13 -1.59 15.50 9.34
CA LYS A 13 -2.57 16.52 8.95
C LYS A 13 -3.80 15.91 8.28
N THR A 14 -3.59 14.89 7.44
CA THR A 14 -4.66 14.17 6.73
C THR A 14 -4.99 12.82 7.36
N ASP A 15 -4.31 12.46 8.46
CA ASP A 15 -4.39 11.17 9.14
C ASP A 15 -4.33 9.99 8.14
N THR A 16 -3.32 10.04 7.28
CA THR A 16 -3.14 9.12 6.16
C THR A 16 -1.85 8.32 6.30
N ALA A 17 -1.95 6.99 6.30
CA ALA A 17 -0.80 6.12 6.14
C ALA A 17 -0.54 5.83 4.65
N HIS A 18 0.73 5.93 4.28
CA HIS A 18 1.22 5.72 2.93
C HIS A 18 2.14 4.49 2.89
N GLU A 19 1.96 3.66 1.88
CA GLU A 19 2.86 2.57 1.51
C GLU A 19 3.33 2.76 0.07
N SER A 20 4.56 2.37 -0.21
CA SER A 20 5.21 2.46 -1.50
C SER A 20 5.78 1.11 -1.95
N LYS A 21 5.82 0.89 -3.27
CA LYS A 21 6.55 -0.21 -3.90
C LYS A 21 7.28 0.32 -5.14
N VAL A 22 8.51 -0.15 -5.32
CA VAL A 22 9.34 0.16 -6.49
C VAL A 22 9.34 -1.04 -7.44
N GLY A 23 9.27 -0.78 -8.75
CA GLY A 23 9.20 -1.85 -9.75
C GLY A 23 7.78 -2.37 -9.95
N TYR A 24 7.69 -3.57 -10.52
CA TYR A 24 6.41 -4.26 -10.72
C TYR A 24 6.13 -5.22 -9.56
N ALA A 25 5.01 -5.02 -8.86
CA ALA A 25 4.63 -5.81 -7.68
C ALA A 25 3.52 -6.83 -7.96
N ASN A 26 3.66 -8.05 -7.44
CA ASN A 26 2.62 -9.09 -7.48
C ASN A 26 1.89 -9.20 -6.13
N LEU A 27 0.68 -9.75 -6.11
CA LEU A 27 -0.02 -10.07 -4.86
C LEU A 27 0.59 -11.31 -4.21
N SER A 28 1.72 -11.12 -3.51
CA SER A 28 2.32 -12.15 -2.68
C SER A 28 1.62 -12.26 -1.33
N ASN A 29 1.85 -13.36 -0.60
CA ASN A 29 1.36 -13.50 0.79
C ASN A 29 1.87 -12.37 1.70
N PHE A 30 3.09 -11.90 1.47
CA PHE A 30 3.66 -10.76 2.18
C PHE A 30 2.88 -9.47 1.92
N ILE A 31 2.66 -9.11 0.65
CA ILE A 31 1.92 -7.90 0.28
C ILE A 31 0.47 -7.97 0.75
N ARG A 32 -0.17 -9.15 0.64
CA ARG A 32 -1.51 -9.38 1.19
C ARG A 32 -1.54 -9.08 2.70
N LYS A 33 -0.58 -9.62 3.47
CA LYS A 33 -0.47 -9.40 4.92
C LYS A 33 -0.26 -7.91 5.25
N GLN A 34 0.54 -7.18 4.47
CA GLN A 34 0.70 -5.72 4.66
C GLN A 34 -0.63 -4.98 4.45
N ILE A 35 -1.33 -5.25 3.34
CA ILE A 35 -2.63 -4.64 3.04
C ILE A 35 -3.66 -4.94 4.14
N ASP A 36 -3.74 -6.18 4.60
CA ASP A 36 -4.69 -6.55 5.65
C ASP A 36 -4.37 -5.88 6.99
N LYS A 37 -3.09 -5.67 7.31
CA LYS A 37 -2.69 -4.87 8.47
C LYS A 37 -3.05 -3.39 8.33
N ASP A 38 -2.88 -2.81 7.15
CA ASP A 38 -3.28 -1.42 6.89
C ASP A 38 -4.78 -1.23 7.08
N VAL A 39 -5.57 -2.17 6.56
CA VAL A 39 -7.02 -2.19 6.79
C VAL A 39 -7.34 -2.31 8.27
N GLN A 40 -6.59 -3.12 9.04
CA GLN A 40 -6.80 -3.23 10.47
C GLN A 40 -6.48 -1.92 11.20
N LEU A 41 -5.43 -1.20 10.82
CA LEU A 41 -5.14 0.13 11.37
C LEU A 41 -6.34 1.07 11.19
N ARG A 42 -6.91 1.10 9.97
CA ARG A 42 -8.11 1.89 9.68
C ARG A 42 -9.34 1.43 10.47
N LYS A 43 -9.56 0.11 10.60
CA LYS A 43 -10.68 -0.46 11.38
C LYS A 43 -10.59 -0.13 12.87
N THR A 44 -9.37 -0.05 13.40
CA THR A 44 -9.10 0.30 14.81
C THR A 44 -8.96 1.80 15.06
N ASN A 45 -9.33 2.66 14.09
CA ASN A 45 -9.21 4.12 14.15
C ASN A 45 -7.79 4.63 14.47
N ARG A 46 -6.76 3.85 14.16
CA ARG A 46 -5.36 4.27 14.31
C ARG A 46 -4.89 5.18 13.18
N VAL A 47 -5.57 5.09 12.04
CA VAL A 47 -5.46 6.02 10.91
C VAL A 47 -6.84 6.16 10.27
N LYS A 48 -7.17 7.32 9.71
CA LYS A 48 -8.41 7.50 8.93
C LYS A 48 -8.27 7.01 7.50
N ASN A 49 -7.11 7.29 6.89
CA ASN A 49 -6.90 7.14 5.46
C ASN A 49 -5.71 6.23 5.15
N LEU A 50 -5.76 5.58 3.99
CA LEU A 50 -4.71 4.72 3.46
C LEU A 50 -4.45 5.12 2.01
N LYS A 51 -3.18 5.14 1.57
CA LYS A 51 -2.84 5.33 0.15
C LYS A 51 -1.62 4.48 -0.22
N TRP A 52 -1.70 3.81 -1.35
CA TRP A 52 -0.57 3.05 -1.91
C TRP A 52 0.06 3.75 -3.10
N HIS A 53 1.36 3.60 -3.26
CA HIS A 53 2.14 4.25 -4.31
C HIS A 53 3.01 3.22 -5.03
N PHE A 54 3.04 3.29 -6.35
CA PHE A 54 3.91 2.45 -7.18
C PHE A 54 4.84 3.35 -7.98
N PHE A 55 6.14 3.12 -7.87
CA PHE A 55 7.19 3.90 -8.52
C PHE A 55 7.96 3.03 -9.51
N LYS A 56 8.49 3.66 -10.57
CA LYS A 56 9.35 2.98 -11.54
C LYS A 56 10.65 2.52 -10.88
N SER A 57 11.08 1.32 -11.19
CA SER A 57 12.42 0.84 -10.85
C SER A 57 13.43 1.41 -11.84
N GLU A 58 14.44 2.11 -11.34
CA GLU A 58 15.56 2.61 -12.14
C GLU A 58 16.34 1.47 -12.82
N SER A 59 16.56 0.36 -12.10
CA SER A 59 17.37 -0.76 -12.59
C SER A 59 16.67 -1.63 -13.62
N THR A 60 15.34 -1.81 -13.53
CA THR A 60 14.58 -2.71 -14.42
C THR A 60 13.65 -1.99 -15.38
N GLY A 61 13.41 -0.70 -15.17
CA GLY A 61 12.43 0.09 -15.92
C GLY A 61 10.97 -0.28 -15.67
N ARG A 62 10.70 -1.34 -14.88
CA ARG A 62 9.34 -1.83 -14.61
C ARG A 62 8.63 -0.94 -13.59
N ILE A 63 7.31 -0.88 -13.68
CA ILE A 63 6.46 -0.10 -12.76
C ILE A 63 5.11 -0.80 -12.55
N GLY A 64 4.48 -0.55 -11.40
CA GLY A 64 3.07 -0.81 -11.17
C GLY A 64 2.81 -2.10 -10.42
N ALA A 65 1.64 -2.67 -10.65
CA ALA A 65 1.18 -3.84 -9.91
C ALA A 65 0.35 -4.77 -10.78
N SER A 66 0.38 -6.05 -10.42
CA SER A 66 -0.45 -7.08 -11.04
C SER A 66 -1.94 -6.80 -10.90
N LYS A 67 -2.75 -7.25 -11.87
CA LYS A 67 -4.22 -7.14 -11.81
C LYS A 67 -4.81 -7.70 -10.50
N PRO A 68 -4.36 -8.87 -9.97
CA PRO A 68 -4.81 -9.35 -8.66
C PRO A 68 -4.51 -8.39 -7.50
N LEU A 69 -3.34 -7.75 -7.49
CA LEU A 69 -2.97 -6.77 -6.46
C LEU A 69 -3.85 -5.52 -6.54
N LEU A 70 -4.05 -4.97 -7.73
CA LEU A 70 -4.91 -3.80 -7.93
C LEU A 70 -6.37 -4.10 -7.55
N LYS A 71 -6.87 -5.29 -7.93
CA LYS A 71 -8.20 -5.74 -7.50
C LYS A 71 -8.27 -5.83 -5.98
N TYR A 72 -7.27 -6.41 -5.32
CA TYR A 72 -7.26 -6.55 -3.87
C TYR A 72 -7.27 -5.20 -3.14
N LEU A 73 -6.49 -4.22 -3.61
CA LEU A 73 -6.53 -2.84 -3.07
C LEU A 73 -7.91 -2.21 -3.26
N LYS A 74 -8.52 -2.38 -4.44
CA LYS A 74 -9.88 -1.88 -4.73
C LYS A 74 -10.92 -2.53 -3.82
N ASP A 75 -10.89 -3.85 -3.65
CA ASP A 75 -11.82 -4.60 -2.78
C ASP A 75 -11.71 -4.12 -1.32
N LYS A 76 -10.50 -3.77 -0.87
CA LYS A 76 -10.25 -3.21 0.46
C LYS A 76 -10.48 -1.69 0.55
N LYS A 77 -10.93 -1.04 -0.53
CA LYS A 77 -11.15 0.41 -0.60
C LYS A 77 -9.89 1.20 -0.23
N ILE A 78 -8.74 0.82 -0.80
CA ILE A 78 -7.47 1.54 -0.64
C ILE A 78 -7.13 2.19 -1.98
N PRO A 79 -7.13 3.53 -2.08
CA PRO A 79 -6.69 4.22 -3.29
C PRO A 79 -5.19 3.97 -3.53
N TYR A 80 -4.81 3.93 -4.80
CA TYR A 80 -3.41 3.82 -5.20
C TYR A 80 -3.08 4.81 -6.32
N GLN A 81 -1.80 5.10 -6.47
CA GLN A 81 -1.27 5.92 -7.56
C GLN A 81 -0.03 5.24 -8.15
N ILE A 82 0.04 5.20 -9.47
CA ILE A 82 1.23 4.77 -10.22
C ILE A 82 1.93 6.04 -10.70
N HIS A 83 3.20 6.22 -10.32
CA HIS A 83 3.99 7.41 -10.61
C HIS A 83 4.94 7.13 -11.77
N GLU A 84 4.52 7.51 -12.97
CA GLU A 84 5.24 7.25 -14.23
C GLU A 84 6.34 8.28 -14.53
N LYS A 85 6.41 9.38 -13.77
CA LYS A 85 7.30 10.53 -13.95
C LYS A 85 7.68 11.14 -12.62
#